data_AF-R7M0W3-F1
#
_entry.id   AF-R7M0W3-F1
#
_cell.length_a   1.000
_cell.length_b   1.000
_cell.length_c   1.000
_cell.angle_alpha   90.00
_cell.angle_beta   90.00
_cell.angle_gamma   90.00
#
_symmetry.space_group_name_H-M   'P 1'
#
loop_
_entity.id
_entity.type
_entity.pdbx_description
1 polymer ?
#
loop_
_entity_poly.entity_id
_entity_poly.type
_entity_poly.pdbx_seq_one_letter_code
_entity_poly.pdbx_strand_id
1 'polypeptide(L)' 'MVNGKVARLLMNSALLQSGYNIVVIPPVVRADYISALQETNKDNNTYFINFISEMVLESQKIP' A
#
# COMPACT_ATOMS: atom_id res chain seq x y z
N MET A 1 7.39 -8.45 -11.31
CA MET A 1 6.91 -9.25 -10.14
C MET A 1 8.01 -9.59 -9.11
N VAL A 2 9.31 -9.45 -9.41
CA VAL A 2 10.39 -10.04 -8.59
C VAL A 2 10.64 -9.36 -7.23
N ASN A 3 10.29 -8.08 -7.04
CA ASN A 3 10.71 -7.31 -5.85
C ASN A 3 9.56 -6.74 -4.98
N GLY A 4 8.34 -7.26 -5.09
CA GLY A 4 7.18 -6.69 -4.37
C GLY A 4 7.31 -6.65 -2.84
N LYS A 5 8.13 -7.53 -2.25
CA LYS A 5 8.46 -7.50 -0.81
C LYS A 5 9.32 -6.28 -0.46
N VAL A 6 10.38 -6.02 -1.23
CA VAL A 6 11.28 -4.88 -1.02
C VAL A 6 10.56 -3.56 -1.25
N ALA A 7 9.71 -3.48 -2.28
CA ALA A 7 8.90 -2.28 -2.54
C ALA A 7 7.99 -1.92 -1.35
N ARG A 8 7.33 -2.91 -0.72
CA ARG A 8 6.52 -2.67 0.49
C ARG A 8 7.36 -2.28 1.69
N LEU A 9 8.56 -2.84 1.85
CA LEU A 9 9.48 -2.42 2.90
C LEU A 9 9.91 -0.96 2.71
N LEU A 10 10.24 -0.56 1.49
CA LEU A 10 10.57 0.83 1.17
C LEU A 10 9.40 1.77 1.44
N MET A 11 8.19 1.38 1.03
CA MET A 11 6.97 2.13 1.32
C MET A 11 6.76 2.30 2.82
N ASN A 12 6.85 1.21 3.61
CA ASN A 12 6.69 1.27 5.06
C ASN A 12 7.81 2.09 5.73
N SER A 13 9.03 2.06 5.19
CA SER A 13 10.12 2.91 5.67
C SER A 13 9.83 4.41 5.45
N ALA A 14 9.31 4.79 4.28
CA ALA A 14 8.93 6.17 3.99
C ALA A 14 7.76 6.66 4.86
N LEU A 15 6.77 5.79 5.10
CA LEU A 15 5.64 6.05 6.00
C LEU A 15 6.11 6.28 7.44
N LEU A 16 6.96 5.40 7.97
CA LEU A 16 7.54 5.54 9.31
C LEU A 16 8.34 6.84 9.47
N GLN A 17 9.16 7.19 8.48
CA GLN A 17 9.91 8.45 8.48
C GLN A 17 9.00 9.69 8.50
N SER A 18 7.77 9.55 8.00
CA SER A 18 6.76 10.60 7.95
C SER A 18 5.80 10.57 9.14
N GLY A 19 6.03 9.68 10.13
CA GLY A 19 5.20 9.57 11.35
C GLY A 19 3.94 8.72 11.21
N TYR A 20 3.79 7.95 10.13
CA TYR A 20 2.68 7.02 9.96
C TYR A 20 3.01 5.62 10.48
N ASN A 21 1.97 4.85 10.81
CA ASN A 21 2.10 3.44 11.20
C ASN A 21 2.53 2.56 10.02
N ILE A 22 3.11 1.41 10.35
CA ILE A 22 3.44 0.38 9.36
C ILE A 22 2.15 -0.15 8.76
N VAL A 23 2.07 -0.18 7.43
CA VAL A 23 0.93 -0.73 6.71
C VAL A 23 1.18 -2.21 6.40
N VAL A 24 0.23 -3.05 6.80
CA VAL A 24 0.16 -4.47 6.42
C VAL A 24 -1.07 -4.65 5.53
N ILE A 25 -0.88 -5.21 4.34
CA ILE A 25 -1.98 -5.49 3.41
C ILE A 25 -2.60 -6.84 3.78
N PRO A 26 -3.85 -6.88 4.28
CA PRO A 26 -4.49 -8.14 4.65
C PRO A 26 -4.74 -9.04 3.43
N PRO A 27 -4.77 -10.38 3.61
CA PRO A 27 -5.05 -11.30 2.50
C PRO A 27 -6.40 -11.05 1.80
N VAL A 28 -7.41 -10.57 2.53
CA VAL A 28 -8.77 -10.34 2.01
C VAL A 28 -8.82 -9.26 0.92
N VAL A 29 -7.96 -8.24 0.99
CA VAL A 29 -7.88 -7.14 0.02
C VAL A 29 -6.72 -7.30 -0.96
N ARG A 30 -6.11 -8.50 -1.00
CA ARG A 30 -4.96 -8.78 -1.87
C ARG A 30 -5.33 -8.65 -3.35
N ALA A 31 -6.56 -9.03 -3.72
CA ALA A 31 -7.06 -8.89 -5.08
C ALA A 31 -7.06 -7.42 -5.50
N ASP A 32 -7.60 -6.54 -4.65
CA ASP A 32 -7.68 -5.09 -4.91
C ASP A 32 -6.29 -4.45 -5.02
N TYR A 33 -5.36 -4.85 -4.15
CA TYR A 33 -3.97 -4.43 -4.25
C TYR A 33 -3.33 -4.79 -5.60
N ILE A 34 -3.56 -6.01 -6.09
CA ILE A 34 -3.02 -6.45 -7.38
C ILE A 34 -3.66 -5.68 -8.52
N SER A 35 -4.98 -5.48 -8.49
CA SER A 35 -5.70 -4.67 -9.47
C SER A 35 -5.17 -3.24 -9.49
N ALA A 36 -4.93 -2.64 -8.32
CA ALA A 36 -4.37 -1.30 -8.21
C ALA A 36 -2.95 -1.17 -8.78
N LEU A 37 -2.11 -2.20 -8.59
CA LEU A 37 -0.80 -2.29 -9.24
C LEU A 37 -0.88 -2.52 -10.76
N GLN A 38 -1.95 -3.12 -11.26
CA GLN A 38 -2.13 -3.29 -12.71
C GLN A 38 -2.53 -1.97 -13.37
N GLU A 39 -3.36 -1.17 -12.70
CA GLU A 39 -3.76 0.16 -13.19
C GLU A 39 -2.58 1.14 -13.25
N THR A 40 -1.57 1.01 -12.40
CA THR A 40 -0.35 1.84 -12.48
C THR A 40 0.44 1.59 -13.77
N ASN A 41 0.33 0.39 -14.38
CA ASN A 41 0.96 0.11 -15.67
C ASN A 41 0.26 0.82 -16.84
N LYS A 42 -0.91 1.38 -16.60
CA LYS A 42 -1.68 2.21 -17.55
C LYS A 42 -1.57 3.69 -17.20
N ASP A 43 -0.53 4.07 -16.47
CA ASP A 43 -0.29 5.42 -15.92
C ASP A 43 -1.37 5.93 -14.95
N ASN A 44 -2.26 5.05 -14.47
CA ASN A 44 -3.28 5.39 -13.50
C ASN A 44 -2.82 5.04 -12.07
N ASN A 45 -2.00 5.94 -11.50
CA ASN A 45 -1.45 5.77 -10.15
C ASN A 45 -2.44 6.11 -9.04
N THR A 46 -3.51 6.86 -9.34
CA THR A 46 -4.48 7.36 -8.36
C THR A 46 -5.13 6.21 -7.58
N TYR A 47 -5.47 5.12 -8.27
CA TYR A 47 -6.13 3.99 -7.64
C TYR A 47 -5.23 3.30 -6.61
N PHE A 48 -3.94 3.17 -6.92
CA PHE A 48 -2.94 2.64 -5.99
C PHE A 48 -2.71 3.57 -4.78
N ILE A 49 -2.62 4.88 -5.01
CA ILE A 49 -2.43 5.87 -3.92
C ILE A 49 -3.63 5.85 -2.96
N ASN A 50 -4.86 5.81 -3.49
CA ASN A 50 -6.07 5.74 -2.68
C ASN A 50 -6.11 4.45 -1.84
N PHE A 51 -5.82 3.30 -2.47
CA PHE A 51 -5.74 2.03 -1.76
C PHE A 51 -4.75 2.06 -0.58
N ILE A 52 -3.54 2.59 -0.80
CA ILE A 52 -2.54 2.71 0.29
C ILE A 52 -3.03 3.69 1.37
N SER A 53 -3.67 4.78 0.99
CA SER A 53 -4.22 5.78 1.93
C SER A 53 -5.29 5.17 2.84
N GLU A 54 -6.18 4.33 2.30
CA GLU A 54 -7.17 3.59 3.09
C GLU A 54 -6.49 2.63 4.07
N MET A 55 -5.46 1.89 3.62
CA MET A 55 -4.72 0.98 4.50
C MET A 55 -3.97 1.72 5.62
N VAL A 56 -3.41 2.90 5.34
CA VAL A 56 -2.81 3.78 6.38
C VAL A 56 -3.87 4.19 7.38
N LEU A 57 -5.03 4.67 6.92
CA LEU A 57 -6.13 5.11 7.78
C LEU A 57 -6.62 3.96 8.68
N GLU A 58 -6.83 2.77 8.13
CA GLU A 58 -7.22 1.59 8.91
C GLU A 58 -6.15 1.19 9.94
N SER A 59 -4.86 1.28 9.59
CA SER A 59 -3.76 0.95 10.51
C SER A 59 -3.64 1.91 11.71
N GLN A 60 -4.19 3.12 11.61
CA GLN A 60 -4.21 4.12 12.68
C GLN A 60 -5.43 3.97 13.60
N LYS A 61 -6.47 3.26 13.15
CA LYS A 61 -7.66 2.97 13.98
C LYS A 61 -7.41 1.86 14.99
N ILE A 62 -6.29 1.14 14.88
CA ILE A 62 -5.91 0.08 15.81
C ILE A 62 -5.36 0.75 17.07
N PRO A 63 -6.04 0.65 18.23
CA PRO A 63 -5.64 1.30 19.49
C PRO A 63 -4.38 0.69 20.10
#